data_AF-A0A7W0WYS6-F1
#
_entry.id   AF-A0A7W0WYS6-F1
#
_cell.length_a   1.000
_cell.length_b   1.000
_cell.length_c   1.000
_cell.angle_alpha   90.00
_cell.angle_beta   90.00
_cell.angle_gamma   90.00
#
_symmetry.space_group_name_H-M   'P 1'
#
loop_
_entity.id
_entity.type
_entity.pdbx_description
1 polymer ?
#
loop_
_entity_poly.entity_id
_entity_poly.type
_entity_poly.pdbx_seq_one_letter_code
_entity_poly.pdbx_strand_id
1 'polypeptide(L)'
;PRLAWGEGGATWFAIAIRQLPYYMDWSTGGGWSVELEDRVHAASLTGAMSQNVSEWMVAEVMWDMTDAAGGDADSLDGNATRVWEVLVGYIVSPARVDRGRTGLDLVEFLDGWFQHEGMMTCSPMRALVRAKYSFPYDFAGPAGICP
;
A
#
# COMPACT_ATOMS: atom_id res chain seq x y z
N PRO A 1 3.11 -8.87 -8.72
CA PRO A 1 3.50 -7.79 -7.78
C PRO A 1 3.97 -6.52 -8.49
N ARG A 2 5.00 -6.55 -9.35
CA ARG A 2 5.51 -5.33 -10.03
C ARG A 2 4.50 -4.61 -10.92
N LEU A 3 3.73 -5.35 -11.71
CA LEU A 3 2.68 -4.78 -12.55
C LEU A 3 1.59 -4.14 -11.66
N ALA A 4 1.09 -4.91 -10.69
CA ALA A 4 0.15 -4.44 -9.68
C ALA A 4 0.65 -3.21 -8.90
N TRP A 5 1.96 -3.09 -8.63
CA TRP A 5 2.54 -1.90 -8.04
C TRP A 5 2.46 -0.68 -8.97
N GLY A 6 2.86 -0.85 -10.23
CA GLY A 6 2.82 0.24 -11.21
C GLY A 6 1.39 0.73 -11.46
N GLU A 7 0.44 -0.18 -11.61
CA GLU A 7 -0.95 0.16 -11.88
C GLU A 7 -1.68 0.63 -10.62
N GLY A 8 -1.54 -0.09 -9.51
CA GLY A 8 -2.15 0.26 -8.22
C GLY A 8 -1.61 1.56 -7.64
N GLY A 9 -0.30 1.81 -7.75
CA GLY A 9 0.31 3.07 -7.34
C GLY A 9 -0.15 4.27 -8.19
N ALA A 10 -0.38 4.06 -9.50
CA ALA A 10 -0.94 5.10 -10.37
C ALA A 10 -2.42 5.38 -10.06
N THR A 11 -3.19 4.32 -9.77
CA THR A 11 -4.58 4.42 -9.29
C THR A 11 -4.64 5.22 -7.99
N TRP A 12 -3.83 4.83 -6.99
CA TRP A 12 -3.71 5.57 -5.72
C TRP A 12 -3.35 7.03 -5.96
N PHE A 13 -2.36 7.31 -6.81
CA PHE A 13 -1.94 8.68 -7.10
C PHE A 13 -3.12 9.53 -7.61
N ALA A 14 -3.91 8.99 -8.54
CA ALA A 14 -5.04 9.70 -9.10
C ALA A 14 -6.12 10.03 -8.07
N ILE A 15 -6.47 9.07 -7.20
CA ILE A 15 -7.50 9.25 -6.17
C ILE A 15 -7.01 10.11 -5.01
N ALA A 16 -5.73 10.01 -4.62
CA ALA A 16 -5.11 10.80 -3.57
C ALA A 16 -5.07 12.29 -3.94
N ILE A 17 -4.75 12.63 -5.20
CA ILE A 17 -4.80 14.02 -5.66
C ILE A 17 -6.23 14.58 -5.65
N ARG A 18 -7.23 13.74 -5.93
CA ARG A 18 -8.64 14.13 -5.94
C ARG A 18 -9.30 14.15 -4.57
N GLN A 19 -8.69 13.50 -3.57
CA GLN A 19 -9.26 13.31 -2.24
C GLN A 19 -10.64 12.64 -2.32
N LEU A 20 -10.77 11.64 -3.20
CA LEU A 20 -11.99 10.85 -3.41
C LEU A 20 -11.60 9.39 -3.65
N PRO A 21 -12.17 8.40 -2.94
CA PRO A 21 -11.78 6.98 -3.02
C PRO A 21 -12.30 6.28 -4.29
N TYR A 22 -12.69 7.05 -5.32
CA TYR A 22 -13.29 6.51 -6.54
C TYR A 22 -12.30 6.53 -7.69
N TYR A 23 -12.05 5.36 -8.26
CA TYR A 23 -11.47 5.22 -9.59
C TYR A 23 -12.57 4.92 -10.61
N MET A 24 -12.49 5.56 -11.77
CA MET A 24 -13.41 5.38 -12.88
C MET A 24 -12.63 5.27 -14.17
N ASP A 25 -13.00 4.30 -14.99
CA ASP A 25 -12.45 4.12 -16.33
C ASP A 25 -13.60 3.92 -17.33
N TRP A 26 -13.40 4.43 -18.53
CA TRP A 26 -14.41 4.48 -19.58
C TRP A 26 -13.87 3.93 -20.89
N SER A 27 -14.39 2.78 -21.28
CA SER A 27 -14.07 2.16 -22.57
C SER A 27 -15.20 2.39 -23.58
N THR A 28 -14.93 2.10 -24.85
CA THR A 28 -15.92 2.16 -25.94
C THR A 28 -17.16 1.28 -25.70
N GLY A 29 -17.07 0.27 -24.82
CA GLY A 29 -18.16 -0.63 -24.44
C GLY A 29 -18.91 -0.25 -23.16
N GLY A 30 -18.52 0.84 -22.50
CA GLY A 30 -19.09 1.29 -21.23
C GLY A 30 -18.03 1.65 -20.20
N GLY A 31 -18.49 2.34 -19.15
CA GLY A 31 -17.69 2.68 -17.99
C GLY A 31 -17.80 1.67 -16.87
N TRP A 32 -16.77 1.62 -16.05
CA TRP A 32 -16.76 0.90 -14.80
C TRP A 32 -16.11 1.77 -13.73
N SER A 33 -16.46 1.52 -12.46
CA SER A 33 -15.89 2.24 -11.33
C SER A 33 -15.64 1.31 -10.16
N VAL A 34 -14.67 1.67 -9.34
CA VAL A 34 -14.36 1.05 -8.06
C VAL A 34 -14.26 2.13 -7.00
N GLU A 35 -14.87 1.84 -5.87
CA GLU A 35 -14.76 2.59 -4.62
C GLU A 35 -13.75 1.78 -3.77
N LEU A 36 -12.71 2.45 -3.28
CA LEU A 36 -11.51 1.84 -2.71
C LEU A 36 -11.45 1.95 -1.17
N GLU A 37 -12.39 2.65 -0.54
CA GLU A 37 -12.52 2.72 0.92
C GLU A 37 -13.08 1.38 1.47
N ASP A 38 -14.25 0.98 0.96
CA ASP A 38 -15.05 -0.11 1.51
C ASP A 38 -14.69 -1.48 0.91
N ARG A 39 -13.68 -1.55 0.04
CA ARG A 39 -13.30 -2.77 -0.69
C ARG A 39 -11.98 -3.34 -0.20
N VAL A 40 -11.93 -4.67 -0.18
CA VAL A 40 -10.73 -5.42 0.22
C VAL A 40 -10.42 -6.49 -0.79
N HIS A 41 -9.41 -6.25 -1.61
CA HIS A 41 -8.79 -7.28 -2.43
C HIS A 41 -7.68 -7.97 -1.63
N ALA A 42 -8.04 -9.03 -0.92
CA ALA A 42 -7.11 -9.73 -0.04
C ALA A 42 -6.04 -10.54 -0.81
N ALA A 43 -4.83 -10.56 -0.27
CA ALA A 43 -3.77 -11.52 -0.61
C ALA A 43 -3.96 -12.85 0.13
N SER A 44 -2.92 -13.70 0.13
CA SER A 44 -2.86 -14.92 0.93
C SER A 44 -1.82 -14.82 2.04
N LEU A 45 -2.25 -14.99 3.30
CA LEU A 45 -1.35 -15.05 4.46
C LEU A 45 -0.41 -16.28 4.44
N THR A 46 -0.80 -17.33 3.72
CA THR A 46 0.04 -18.53 3.53
C THR A 46 0.98 -18.42 2.32
N GLY A 47 0.85 -17.35 1.53
CA GLY A 47 1.73 -17.05 0.41
C GLY A 47 3.07 -16.48 0.84
N ALA A 48 3.99 -16.33 -0.12
CA ALA A 48 5.20 -15.55 0.08
C ALA A 48 4.92 -14.03 -0.06
N MET A 49 5.81 -13.18 0.46
CA MET A 49 5.74 -11.72 0.21
C MET A 49 5.83 -11.37 -1.28
N SER A 50 6.51 -12.21 -2.07
CA SER A 50 6.65 -12.06 -3.52
C SER A 50 5.45 -12.57 -4.34
N GLN A 51 4.34 -12.96 -3.68
CA GLN A 51 3.14 -13.47 -4.35
C GLN A 51 2.54 -12.45 -5.32
N ASN A 52 1.77 -12.95 -6.29
CA ASN A 52 0.97 -12.06 -7.12
C ASN A 52 -0.17 -11.49 -6.28
N VAL A 53 -0.29 -10.17 -6.28
CA VAL A 53 -1.37 -9.39 -5.68
C VAL A 53 -2.11 -8.63 -6.77
N SER A 54 -3.35 -8.23 -6.48
CA SER A 54 -4.13 -7.36 -7.36
C SER A 54 -3.58 -5.92 -7.34
N GLU A 55 -3.72 -5.18 -8.44
CA GLU A 55 -3.49 -3.73 -8.46
C GLU A 55 -4.42 -2.99 -7.49
N TRP A 56 -5.66 -3.48 -7.34
CA TRP A 56 -6.65 -2.89 -6.44
C TRP A 56 -6.17 -2.95 -5.01
N MET A 57 -5.67 -4.11 -4.57
CA MET A 57 -5.08 -4.26 -3.24
C MET A 57 -3.97 -3.23 -2.97
N VAL A 58 -3.09 -2.97 -3.95
CA VAL A 58 -2.03 -1.98 -3.77
C VAL A 58 -2.64 -0.59 -3.61
N ALA A 59 -3.61 -0.23 -4.45
CA ALA A 59 -4.28 1.07 -4.38
C ALA A 59 -5.04 1.26 -3.05
N GLU A 60 -5.77 0.24 -2.61
CA GLU A 60 -6.54 0.19 -1.36
C GLU A 60 -5.61 0.32 -0.14
N VAL A 61 -4.53 -0.48 -0.08
CA VAL A 61 -3.52 -0.37 1.00
C VAL A 61 -2.94 1.04 1.07
N MET A 62 -2.57 1.64 -0.07
CA MET A 62 -2.01 2.98 -0.08
C MET A 62 -3.07 4.05 0.25
N TRP A 63 -4.34 3.81 -0.06
CA TRP A 63 -5.46 4.71 0.26
C TRP A 63 -5.71 4.76 1.76
N ASP A 64 -5.82 3.61 2.42
CA ASP A 64 -5.96 3.48 3.88
C ASP A 64 -4.74 4.02 4.66
N MET A 65 -3.61 4.24 3.98
CA MET A 65 -2.42 4.90 4.55
C MET A 65 -2.42 6.42 4.33
N THR A 66 -3.29 6.91 3.47
CA THR A 66 -3.42 8.30 3.03
C THR A 66 -4.54 9.03 3.76
N ASP A 67 -5.68 8.38 3.97
CA ASP A 67 -6.84 8.95 4.64
C ASP A 67 -6.73 8.87 6.17
N ALA A 68 -7.56 9.67 6.84
CA ALA A 68 -7.63 9.66 8.29
C ALA A 68 -8.53 8.50 8.73
N ALA A 69 -8.28 7.94 9.92
CA ALA A 69 -9.06 6.83 10.50
C ALA A 69 -10.55 7.15 10.80
N GLY A 70 -11.08 8.26 10.28
CA GLY A 70 -12.43 8.76 10.54
C GLY A 70 -13.42 8.35 9.45
N GLY A 71 -13.98 7.15 9.58
CA GLY A 71 -15.06 6.67 8.70
C GLY A 71 -15.11 5.15 8.70
N ASP A 72 -13.93 4.55 8.56
CA ASP A 72 -13.71 3.12 8.44
C ASP A 72 -12.77 2.57 9.52
N ALA A 73 -12.64 1.24 9.56
CA ALA A 73 -11.82 0.52 10.54
C ALA A 73 -10.31 0.62 10.24
N ASP A 74 -9.85 1.79 9.80
CA ASP A 74 -8.44 2.02 9.51
C ASP A 74 -7.67 2.20 10.79
N SER A 75 -6.88 1.18 11.08
CA SER A 75 -6.06 1.16 12.27
C SER A 75 -4.95 2.22 12.24
N LEU A 76 -4.61 2.75 11.06
CA LEU A 76 -3.55 3.74 10.87
C LEU A 76 -4.14 5.13 10.69
N ASP A 77 -3.71 6.08 11.52
CA ASP A 77 -3.99 7.51 11.27
C ASP A 77 -3.10 7.99 10.12
N GLY A 78 -3.63 7.88 8.89
CA GLY A 78 -2.93 8.13 7.65
C GLY A 78 -2.82 9.62 7.30
N ASN A 79 -1.92 9.92 6.37
CA ASN A 79 -1.81 11.22 5.71
C ASN A 79 -1.07 11.03 4.39
N ALA A 80 -1.65 11.53 3.29
CA ALA A 80 -1.05 11.57 1.96
C ALA A 80 0.43 11.99 1.98
N THR A 81 0.80 12.98 2.79
CA THR A 81 2.19 13.48 2.91
C THR A 81 3.16 12.37 3.31
N ARG A 82 2.80 11.51 4.25
CA ARG A 82 3.67 10.42 4.74
C ARG A 82 3.89 9.37 3.66
N VAL A 83 2.83 9.04 2.92
CA VAL A 83 2.94 8.16 1.75
C VAL A 83 3.85 8.79 0.69
N TRP A 84 3.69 10.08 0.41
CA TRP A 84 4.53 10.82 -0.51
C TRP A 84 6.01 10.80 -0.12
N GLU A 85 6.31 11.01 1.16
CA GLU A 85 7.67 11.00 1.69
C GLU A 85 8.36 9.64 1.48
N VAL A 86 7.62 8.53 1.59
CA VAL A 86 8.15 7.20 1.23
C VAL A 86 8.46 7.10 -0.26
N LEU A 87 7.53 7.55 -1.12
CA LEU A 87 7.67 7.48 -2.58
C LEU A 87 8.86 8.30 -3.09
N VAL A 88 9.04 9.51 -2.57
CA VAL A 88 10.09 10.44 -3.03
C VAL A 88 11.39 10.36 -2.23
N GLY A 89 11.34 9.81 -1.01
CA GLY A 89 12.48 9.71 -0.11
C GLY A 89 13.15 8.33 -0.14
N TYR A 90 12.38 7.26 0.05
CA TYR A 90 12.95 5.91 0.16
C TYR A 90 13.02 5.19 -1.19
N ILE A 91 11.93 5.19 -1.97
CA ILE A 91 11.85 4.34 -3.17
C ILE A 91 12.91 4.70 -4.22
N VAL A 92 13.24 5.99 -4.34
CA VAL A 92 14.26 6.50 -5.27
C VAL A 92 15.68 6.45 -4.69
N SER A 93 15.84 6.06 -3.42
CA SER A 93 17.12 6.02 -2.74
C SER A 93 17.97 4.81 -3.17
N PRO A 94 19.30 4.97 -3.29
CA PRO A 94 20.21 3.84 -3.47
C PRO A 94 20.29 2.92 -2.25
N ALA A 95 19.78 3.33 -1.09
CA ALA A 95 19.73 2.51 0.13
C ALA A 95 18.53 1.54 0.16
N ARG A 96 17.69 1.54 -0.88
CA ARG A 96 16.55 0.62 -0.99
C ARG A 96 17.05 -0.83 -1.06
N VAL A 97 16.44 -1.69 -0.24
CA VAL A 97 16.68 -3.14 -0.27
C VAL A 97 15.52 -3.80 -1.01
N ASP A 98 15.84 -4.65 -1.98
CA ASP A 98 14.86 -5.45 -2.73
C ASP A 98 14.61 -6.75 -1.96
N ARG A 99 13.49 -6.81 -1.22
CA ARG A 99 13.13 -7.97 -0.38
C ARG A 99 11.90 -8.71 -0.91
N GLY A 100 11.09 -8.05 -1.74
CA GLY A 100 9.95 -8.63 -2.41
C GLY A 100 10.35 -9.38 -3.67
N ARG A 101 9.73 -9.03 -4.79
CA ARG A 101 10.10 -9.55 -6.11
C ARG A 101 10.97 -8.52 -6.82
N THR A 102 12.10 -8.99 -7.36
CA THR A 102 13.10 -8.16 -8.04
C THR A 102 12.53 -6.98 -8.84
N GLY A 103 12.74 -5.78 -8.33
CA GLY A 103 12.18 -4.52 -8.81
C GLY A 103 11.50 -3.74 -7.69
N LEU A 104 10.55 -2.88 -8.06
CA LEU A 104 9.75 -2.13 -7.11
C LEU A 104 8.38 -2.79 -6.97
N ASP A 105 8.02 -3.18 -5.75
CA ASP A 105 6.68 -3.64 -5.41
C ASP A 105 6.21 -3.14 -4.02
N LEU A 106 5.08 -3.68 -3.54
CA LEU A 106 4.48 -3.30 -2.25
C LEU A 106 5.43 -3.53 -1.07
N VAL A 107 6.31 -4.54 -1.12
CA VAL A 107 7.27 -4.83 -0.05
C VAL A 107 8.29 -3.69 0.07
N GLU A 108 8.82 -3.20 -1.05
CA GLU A 108 9.77 -2.07 -1.03
C GLU A 108 9.11 -0.78 -0.53
N PHE A 109 7.83 -0.57 -0.82
CA PHE A 109 7.08 0.55 -0.27
C PHE A 109 6.88 0.41 1.26
N LEU A 110 6.48 -0.76 1.75
CA LEU A 110 6.30 -1.00 3.19
C LEU A 110 7.63 -0.91 3.95
N ASP A 111 8.72 -1.45 3.40
CA ASP A 111 10.07 -1.28 3.95
C ASP A 111 10.45 0.21 4.05
N GLY A 112 10.08 0.99 3.04
CA GLY A 112 10.27 2.44 3.02
C GLY A 112 9.43 3.19 4.04
N TRP A 113 8.19 2.75 4.27
CA TRP A 113 7.35 3.29 5.32
C TRP A 113 8.01 3.17 6.68
N PHE A 114 8.48 1.99 7.06
CA PHE A 114 9.15 1.82 8.35
C PHE A 114 10.49 2.54 8.45
N GLN A 115 11.19 2.73 7.33
CA GLN A 115 12.40 3.57 7.28
C GLN A 115 12.10 5.05 7.50
N HIS A 116 10.99 5.56 6.96
CA HIS A 116 10.64 6.97 7.06
C HIS A 116 9.90 7.30 8.37
N GLU A 117 8.85 6.53 8.66
CA GLU A 117 7.91 6.76 9.76
C GLU A 117 8.32 6.07 11.07
N GLY A 118 9.29 5.17 11.00
CA GLY A 118 9.75 4.39 12.14
C GLY A 118 8.74 3.34 12.63
N MET A 119 9.12 2.67 13.72
CA MET A 119 8.43 1.48 14.24
C MET A 119 7.20 1.77 15.12
N MET A 120 6.87 3.04 15.38
CA MET A 120 5.67 3.37 16.16
C MET A 120 4.37 2.99 15.43
N THR A 121 4.44 2.84 14.11
CA THR A 121 3.31 2.40 13.27
C THR A 121 3.18 0.88 13.14
N CYS A 122 3.99 0.07 13.84
CA CYS A 122 3.98 -1.39 13.68
C CYS A 122 2.63 -2.05 14.00
N SER A 123 2.01 -1.71 15.13
CA SER A 123 0.70 -2.27 15.50
C SER A 123 -0.39 -1.93 14.48
N PRO A 124 -0.60 -0.64 14.11
CA PRO A 124 -1.62 -0.31 13.12
C PRO A 124 -1.28 -0.87 11.73
N MET A 125 -0.01 -0.87 11.32
CA MET A 125 0.37 -1.46 10.03
C MET A 125 0.17 -2.99 9.99
N ARG A 126 0.33 -3.71 11.12
CA ARG A 126 -0.05 -5.14 11.20
C ARG A 126 -1.55 -5.33 11.01
N ALA A 127 -2.38 -4.51 11.66
CA ALA A 127 -3.82 -4.58 11.51
C ALA A 127 -4.24 -4.28 10.06
N LEU A 128 -3.65 -3.27 9.43
CA LEU A 128 -3.90 -2.95 8.03
C LEU A 128 -3.42 -4.07 7.09
N VAL A 129 -2.11 -4.31 7.02
CA VAL A 129 -1.50 -5.13 5.97
C VAL A 129 -1.81 -6.62 6.15
N ARG A 130 -1.76 -7.13 7.39
CA ARG A 130 -2.01 -8.55 7.67
C ARG A 130 -3.47 -8.84 7.98
N ALA A 131 -4.14 -8.03 8.82
CA ALA A 131 -5.49 -8.35 9.25
C ALA A 131 -6.56 -7.93 8.22
N LYS A 132 -6.48 -6.72 7.65
CA LYS A 132 -7.40 -6.26 6.58
C LYS A 132 -7.06 -6.94 5.25
N TYR A 133 -5.83 -6.78 4.75
CA TYR A 133 -5.47 -7.23 3.40
C TYR A 133 -4.86 -8.63 3.28
N SER A 134 -4.67 -9.36 4.38
CA SER A 134 -4.09 -10.71 4.35
C SER A 134 -2.73 -10.82 3.64
N PHE A 135 -1.95 -9.73 3.58
CA PHE A 135 -0.62 -9.73 2.97
C PHE A 135 0.42 -10.23 3.97
N PRO A 136 1.25 -11.23 3.62
CA PRO A 136 2.18 -11.85 4.56
C PRO A 136 3.47 -11.04 4.74
N TYR A 137 3.35 -9.72 4.89
CA TYR A 137 4.51 -8.87 5.21
C TYR A 137 5.12 -9.32 6.54
N ASP A 138 6.44 -9.45 6.58
CA ASP A 138 7.18 -10.06 7.69
C ASP A 138 7.49 -9.07 8.83
N PHE A 139 7.37 -7.76 8.57
CA PHE A 139 7.74 -6.69 9.49
C PHE A 139 9.20 -6.77 9.98
N ALA A 140 10.09 -7.27 9.12
CA ALA A 140 11.52 -7.42 9.38
C ALA A 140 12.37 -6.68 8.32
N GLY A 141 11.91 -5.48 7.94
CA GLY A 141 12.54 -4.65 6.92
C GLY A 141 13.84 -3.98 7.37
N PRO A 142 14.46 -3.15 6.51
CA PRO A 142 15.75 -2.50 6.77
C PRO A 142 15.78 -1.59 8.00
N ALA A 143 14.62 -1.09 8.45
CA ALA A 143 14.50 -0.27 9.66
C ALA A 143 14.62 -1.10 10.95
N GLY A 144 14.60 -2.43 10.86
CA GLY A 144 14.62 -3.37 11.98
C GLY A 144 13.38 -4.25 12.02
N ILE A 145 13.22 -4.97 13.14
CA ILE A 145 12.06 -5.84 13.38
C ILE A 145 11.03 -5.05 14.18
N CYS A 146 9.79 -5.03 13.71
CA CYS A 146 8.68 -4.47 14.48
C CYS A 146 8.53 -5.20 15.83
N PRO A 147 8.44 -4.47 16.95
CA PRO A 147 8.19 -5.05 18.26
C PRO A 147 6.84 -5.75 18.37
#